data_AF-A0A957BDH7-F1
#
_entry.id   AF-A0A957BDH7-F1
#
_cell.length_a   1.000
_cell.length_b   1.000
_cell.length_c   1.000
_cell.angle_alpha   90.00
_cell.angle_beta   90.00
_cell.angle_gamma   90.00
#
_symmetry.space_group_name_H-M   'P 1'
#
loop_
_entity.id
_entity.type
_entity.pdbx_description
1 polymer ?
#
loop_
_entity_poly.entity_id
_entity_poly.type
_entity_poly.pdbx_seq_one_letter_code
_entity_poly.pdbx_strand_id
1 'polypeptide(L)'
;MSDEHATPEPATPVSPAVTNGLSYIGGIGLVTIFITLGIAVVAPPENPNIVGMFVLGGLLLLIAAIIGWFFAVQPHKHFDDINEPLHEEHH
;
A
#
# COMPACT_ATOMS: atom_id res chain seq x y z
N MET A 1 -9.54 -24.77 36.89
CA MET A 1 -9.13 -23.46 36.39
C MET A 1 -9.72 -23.36 35.01
N SER A 2 -10.84 -22.65 34.92
CA SER A 2 -11.53 -22.41 33.66
C SER A 2 -10.77 -21.28 32.99
N ASP A 3 -9.95 -21.60 32.01
CA ASP A 3 -9.33 -20.58 31.17
C ASP A 3 -10.47 -19.94 30.37
N GLU A 4 -10.90 -18.78 30.85
CA GLU A 4 -11.86 -17.92 30.20
C GLU A 4 -11.40 -17.72 28.76
N HIS A 5 -12.23 -18.16 27.82
CA HIS A 5 -12.14 -17.88 26.41
C HIS A 5 -12.15 -16.34 26.25
N ALA A 6 -10.97 -15.72 26.31
CA ALA A 6 -10.81 -14.32 26.00
C ALA A 6 -11.11 -14.19 24.50
N THR A 7 -12.30 -13.70 24.16
CA THR A 7 -12.63 -13.34 22.78
C THR A 7 -11.59 -12.32 22.31
N PRO A 8 -10.88 -12.56 21.20
CA PRO A 8 -9.90 -11.61 20.69
C PRO A 8 -10.55 -10.25 20.46
N GLU A 9 -9.85 -9.19 20.88
CA GLU A 9 -10.33 -7.82 20.73
C GLU A 9 -10.50 -7.51 19.23
N PRO A 10 -11.65 -6.96 18.79
CA PRO A 10 -11.88 -6.65 17.39
C PRO A 10 -10.82 -5.66 16.91
N ALA A 11 -10.10 -6.04 15.85
CA ALA A 11 -9.10 -5.17 15.24
C ALA A 11 -9.74 -3.84 14.84
N THR A 12 -9.10 -2.72 15.20
CA THR A 12 -9.60 -1.40 14.82
C THR A 12 -9.52 -1.27 13.29
N PRO A 13 -10.65 -1.07 12.59
CA PRO A 13 -10.64 -0.99 11.15
C PRO A 13 -9.87 0.24 10.69
N VAL A 14 -8.98 0.06 9.71
CA VAL A 14 -8.26 1.18 9.09
C VAL A 14 -9.27 2.08 8.38
N SER A 15 -9.20 3.39 8.65
CA SER A 15 -10.10 4.37 8.02
C SER A 15 -9.98 4.30 6.48
N PRO A 16 -11.10 4.27 5.74
CA PRO A 16 -11.08 4.31 4.27
C PRO A 16 -10.30 5.50 3.71
N ALA A 17 -10.29 6.64 4.42
CA ALA A 17 -9.54 7.82 4.01
C ALA A 17 -8.03 7.56 3.99
N VAL A 18 -7.51 6.78 4.94
CA VAL A 18 -6.08 6.42 5.00
C VAL A 18 -5.72 5.50 3.85
N THR A 19 -6.50 4.42 3.65
CA THR A 19 -6.26 3.48 2.55
C THR A 19 -6.37 4.14 1.18
N ASN A 20 -7.35 5.02 0.98
CA ASN A 20 -7.52 5.78 -0.26
C ASN A 20 -6.35 6.77 -0.47
N GLY A 21 -5.94 7.49 0.57
CA GLY A 21 -4.79 8.41 0.51
C GLY A 21 -3.51 7.69 0.10
N LEU A 22 -3.21 6.54 0.70
CA LEU A 22 -2.05 5.71 0.32
C LEU A 22 -2.16 5.21 -1.12
N SER A 23 -3.36 4.81 -1.56
CA SER A 23 -3.61 4.40 -2.94
C SER A 23 -3.35 5.54 -3.94
N TYR A 24 -3.78 6.76 -3.63
CA TYR A 24 -3.49 7.93 -4.47
C TYR A 24 -2.00 8.25 -4.53
N ILE A 25 -1.29 8.20 -3.39
CA ILE A 25 0.17 8.44 -3.35
C ILE A 25 0.90 7.41 -4.22
N GLY A 26 0.58 6.12 -4.05
CA GLY A 26 1.18 5.05 -4.86
C GLY A 26 0.83 5.17 -6.34
N GLY A 27 -0.43 5.48 -6.64
CA GLY A 27 -0.92 5.69 -8.00
C GLY A 27 -0.22 6.87 -8.70
N ILE A 28 -0.05 8.01 -8.01
CA ILE A 28 0.70 9.16 -8.53
C ILE A 28 2.15 8.75 -8.83
N GLY A 29 2.80 8.03 -7.92
CA GLY A 29 4.16 7.53 -8.14
C GLY A 29 4.30 6.69 -9.41
N LEU A 30 3.37 5.75 -9.63
CA LEU A 30 3.31 4.92 -10.84
C LEU A 30 3.07 5.76 -12.10
N VAL A 31 2.08 6.66 -12.07
CA VAL A 31 1.75 7.54 -13.21
C VAL A 31 2.94 8.42 -13.58
N THR A 32 3.64 9.00 -12.60
CA THR A 32 4.86 9.77 -12.82
C THR A 32 5.92 8.94 -13.54
N ILE A 33 6.20 7.70 -13.08
CA ILE A 33 7.18 6.82 -13.74
C ILE A 33 6.82 6.60 -15.20
N PHE A 34 5.58 6.18 -15.50
CA PHE A 34 5.19 5.85 -16.87
C PHE A 34 5.17 7.07 -17.80
N ILE A 35 4.67 8.21 -17.33
CA ILE A 35 4.68 9.46 -18.11
C ILE A 35 6.11 9.90 -18.39
N THR A 36 6.98 9.92 -17.37
CA THR A 36 8.38 10.32 -17.53
C THR A 36 9.11 9.41 -18.52
N LEU A 37 8.95 8.10 -18.41
CA LEU A 37 9.57 7.14 -19.34
C LEU A 37 9.01 7.30 -20.77
N GLY A 38 7.69 7.47 -20.91
CA GLY A 38 7.06 7.69 -22.20
C GLY A 38 7.57 8.95 -22.91
N ILE A 39 7.65 10.08 -22.17
CA ILE A 39 8.22 11.33 -22.68
C ILE A 39 9.69 11.14 -23.06
N ALA A 40 10.49 10.50 -22.21
CA ALA A 40 11.92 10.31 -22.46
C ALA A 40 12.23 9.52 -23.74
N VAL A 41 11.32 8.64 -24.18
CA VAL A 41 11.46 7.90 -25.44
C VAL A 41 11.12 8.76 -26.65
N VAL A 42 10.05 9.55 -26.58
CA VAL A 42 9.55 10.35 -27.72
C VAL A 42 10.31 11.67 -27.88
N ALA A 43 10.68 12.28 -26.76
CA ALA A 43 11.39 13.54 -26.67
C ALA A 43 12.50 13.42 -25.62
N PRO A 44 13.64 12.78 -25.96
CA PRO A 44 14.76 12.62 -25.04
C PRO A 44 15.23 13.99 -24.53
N PRO A 45 15.33 14.20 -23.20
CA PRO A 45 15.76 15.48 -22.66
C PRO A 45 17.27 15.68 -22.85
N GLU A 46 17.69 16.93 -23.02
CA GLU A 46 19.12 17.29 -23.08
C GLU A 46 19.88 16.88 -21.81
N ASN A 47 19.20 16.93 -20.65
CA ASN A 47 19.73 16.47 -19.38
C ASN A 47 19.09 15.13 -18.97
N PRO A 48 19.80 13.99 -19.09
CA PRO A 48 19.26 12.67 -18.76
C PRO A 48 18.99 12.48 -17.26
N ASN A 49 19.63 13.26 -16.38
CA ASN A 49 19.43 13.16 -14.94
C ASN A 49 18.00 13.54 -14.52
N ILE A 50 17.31 14.36 -15.32
CA ILE A 50 15.92 14.75 -15.07
C ILE A 50 15.01 13.51 -15.12
N VAL A 51 15.21 12.63 -16.10
CA VAL A 51 14.43 11.38 -16.22
C VAL A 51 14.66 10.52 -14.98
N GLY A 52 15.93 10.32 -14.59
CA GLY A 52 16.29 9.54 -13.41
C GLY A 52 15.68 10.09 -12.13
N MET A 53 15.67 11.41 -11.95
CA MET A 53 15.09 12.07 -10.78
C MET A 53 13.59 11.82 -10.66
N PHE A 54 12.83 11.96 -11.75
CA PHE A 54 11.37 11.72 -11.73
C PHE A 54 11.03 10.23 -11.57
N VAL A 55 11.78 9.33 -12.19
CA VAL A 55 11.60 7.88 -12.00
C VAL A 55 11.89 7.49 -10.55
N LEU A 56 13.00 7.95 -9.98
CA LEU A 56 13.34 7.70 -8.59
C LEU A 56 12.30 8.32 -7.64
N GLY A 57 11.87 9.55 -7.90
CA GLY A 57 10.83 10.21 -7.12
C GLY A 57 9.52 9.43 -7.11
N GLY A 58 9.04 8.99 -8.28
CA GLY A 58 7.85 8.16 -8.39
C GLY A 58 8.01 6.81 -7.68
N LEU A 59 9.20 6.20 -7.76
CA LEU A 59 9.50 4.95 -7.06
C LEU A 59 9.46 5.13 -5.54
N LEU A 60 10.03 6.22 -5.02
CA LEU A 60 10.01 6.53 -3.59
C LEU A 60 8.58 6.76 -3.08
N LEU A 61 7.73 7.43 -3.86
CA LEU A 61 6.30 7.58 -3.53
C LEU A 61 5.59 6.23 -3.48
N LEU A 62 5.85 5.35 -4.45
CA LEU A 62 5.27 4.01 -4.49
C LEU A 62 5.72 3.16 -3.28
N ILE A 63 7.02 3.16 -2.97
CA ILE A 63 7.58 2.46 -1.81
C ILE A 63 6.97 3.01 -0.51
N ALA A 64 6.87 4.33 -0.37
CA ALA A 64 6.28 4.95 0.81
C ALA A 64 4.80 4.57 0.98
N ALA A 65 4.03 4.50 -0.11
CA ALA A 65 2.64 4.07 -0.08
C ALA A 65 2.51 2.60 0.36
N ILE A 66 3.35 1.69 -0.15
CA ILE A 66 3.35 0.27 0.20
C ILE A 66 3.74 0.08 1.67
N ILE A 67 4.82 0.74 2.12
CA ILE A 67 5.28 0.68 3.50
C ILE A 67 4.19 1.25 4.44
N GLY A 68 3.64 2.42 4.11
CA GLY A 68 2.56 3.04 4.87
C GLY A 68 1.33 2.14 4.98
N TRP A 69 0.94 1.48 3.88
CA TRP A 69 -0.15 0.51 3.87
C TRP A 69 0.15 -0.71 4.76
N PHE A 70 1.36 -1.26 4.68
CA PHE A 70 1.76 -2.41 5.48
C PHE A 70 1.66 -2.10 6.99
N PHE A 71 2.10 -0.91 7.42
CA PHE A 71 2.01 -0.50 8.81
C PHE A 71 0.60 -0.08 9.25
N ALA A 72 -0.23 0.42 8.32
CA ALA A 72 -1.61 0.78 8.61
C ALA A 72 -2.50 -0.47 8.77
N VAL A 73 -2.45 -1.39 7.81
CA VAL A 73 -3.28 -2.61 7.79
C VAL A 73 -2.70 -3.71 8.67
N GLN A 74 -1.38 -3.69 8.92
CA GLN A 74 -0.70 -4.71 9.73
C GLN A 74 -1.15 -6.13 9.36
N PRO A 75 -1.01 -6.52 8.08
CA PRO A 75 -1.60 -7.76 7.59
C PRO A 75 -1.10 -8.97 8.39
N HIS A 76 0.16 -8.93 8.86
CA HIS A 76 0.77 -9.95 9.73
C HIS A 76 0.02 -10.23 11.05
N LYS A 77 -0.85 -9.33 11.52
CA LYS A 77 -1.67 -9.54 12.72
C LYS A 77 -3.04 -10.15 12.45
N HIS A 78 -3.49 -10.10 11.20
CA HIS A 78 -4.80 -10.61 10.79
C HIS A 78 -4.71 -12.02 10.17
N PHE A 79 -3.51 -12.58 10.08
CA PHE A 79 -3.26 -13.93 9.55
C PHE A 79 -3.29 -15.03 10.64
N ASP A 80 -3.80 -14.74 11.85
CA ASP A 80 -3.47 -15.51 13.05
C ASP A 80 -4.59 -16.39 13.63
N ASP A 81 -5.41 -17.02 12.80
CA ASP A 81 -5.88 -18.38 13.14
C ASP A 81 -6.26 -19.19 11.90
N ILE A 82 -5.45 -20.19 11.54
CA ILE A 82 -5.81 -21.18 10.50
C ILE A 82 -6.84 -22.20 11.02
N ASN A 83 -7.07 -22.24 12.33
CA ASN A 83 -7.99 -23.17 12.99
C ASN A 83 -9.37 -22.56 13.21
N GLU A 84 -9.52 -21.24 13.15
CA GLU A 84 -10.84 -20.61 13.05
C GLU A 84 -11.22 -20.47 11.58
N PRO A 85 -12.28 -21.15 11.11
CA PRO A 85 -12.83 -20.88 9.79
C PRO A 85 -13.28 -19.42 9.76
N LEU A 86 -12.95 -18.71 8.67
CA LEU A 86 -13.47 -17.38 8.39
C LEU A 86 -15.00 -17.45 8.59
N HIS A 87 -15.55 -16.69 9.54
CA HIS A 87 -16.98 -16.72 9.81
C HIS A 87 -17.71 -16.07 8.62
N GLU A 88 -18.03 -16.88 7.62
CA GLU A 88 -18.81 -16.50 6.45
C GLU A 88 -20.29 -16.49 6.85
N GLU A 89 -20.73 -15.45 7.54
CA GLU A 89 -22.16 -15.16 7.61
C GLU A 89 -22.62 -14.67 6.23
N HIS A 90 -23.11 -15.61 5.43
CA HIS A 90 -23.90 -15.32 4.23
C HIS A 90 -25.33 -14.93 4.64
N HIS A 91 -25.66 -13.64 4.50
CA HIS A 91 -27.04 -13.15 4.45
C HIS A 91 -27.39 -12.70 3.04
#